data_AF-F3B3T0-F1
#
_entry.id   AF-F3B3T0-F1
#
_cell.length_a   1.000
_cell.length_b   1.000
_cell.length_c   1.000
_cell.angle_alpha   90.00
_cell.angle_beta   90.00
_cell.angle_gamma   90.00
#
_symmetry.space_group_name_H-M   'P 1'
#
loop_
_entity.id
_entity.type
_entity.pdbx_description
1 polymer ?
#
loop_
_entity_poly.entity_id
_entity_poly.type
_entity_poly.pdbx_seq_one_letter_code
_entity_poly.pdbx_strand_id
1 'polypeptide(L)'
;MFNFFKKKQNEVEIPQVQPMATWEENSYMHVLSDNVEAENIEGAKERIESIEGLKLIEFNIRDNNSGNLTLEYHGDEYGVGFYFDDFVLDSLYSLQNQKMHDEDFEKIQQKTKSFVIYMKFNKNYMDSYHLQVKLIMAFFPDTLAVVDESAERLLSGRWVELAAKSKVTPNAESLFTVQAVFDEKTKKVWLHTHGICRTGFSEFELLDVSQENVNDVYYLINTMANRVLYQNEAVEDYIFLGEFVDGNMIVAATLPWNEGVAKYPANIPGGANDREGSHNTNSKIIFLFLTEDDANNGKYTKPSEIEDKLIENPLYYYSNEQTDHMKFMARDRFDLLKKSIEEHPSYKALIKVGLPTDNEDGSIDYENLEHIWFELKEFTDAGFKAVLTQEPYRVSSIKEGDEGEYTINDVTDWIIYTDEMSIDPNIAYLL
;
A
#
# COMPACT_ATOMS: atom_id res chain seq x y z
N MET A 1 -42.88 -2.04 47.11
CA MET A 1 -43.16 -2.36 45.69
C MET A 1 -42.05 -1.71 44.88
N PHE A 2 -40.97 -2.44 44.63
CA PHE A 2 -39.79 -1.93 43.91
C PHE A 2 -40.12 -1.94 42.42
N ASN A 3 -40.30 -0.76 41.84
CA ASN A 3 -40.48 -0.64 40.39
C ASN A 3 -39.12 -0.78 39.71
N PHE A 4 -38.95 -1.94 39.06
CA PHE A 4 -37.92 -2.20 38.07
C PHE A 4 -38.12 -1.26 36.87
N PHE A 5 -37.40 -0.15 36.83
CA PHE A 5 -36.98 0.44 35.56
C PHE A 5 -35.50 0.12 35.40
N LYS A 6 -35.21 -1.03 34.79
CA LYS A 6 -33.95 -1.17 34.03
C LYS A 6 -34.05 -0.11 32.92
N LYS A 7 -33.35 1.02 33.08
CA LYS A 7 -32.96 1.82 31.91
C LYS A 7 -32.29 0.83 30.96
N LYS A 8 -32.84 0.64 29.76
CA LYS A 8 -32.09 0.04 28.66
C LYS A 8 -30.80 0.86 28.54
N GLN A 9 -29.67 0.25 28.86
CA GLN A 9 -28.36 0.82 28.56
C GLN A 9 -28.27 0.95 27.04
N ASN A 10 -28.09 2.18 26.56
CA ASN A 10 -27.52 2.54 25.27
C ASN A 10 -28.01 1.74 24.05
N GLU A 11 -29.23 1.99 23.58
CA GLU A 11 -29.50 1.79 22.15
C GLU A 11 -28.81 2.96 21.42
N VAL A 12 -27.60 2.69 20.92
CA VAL A 12 -26.88 3.60 20.03
C VAL A 12 -27.66 3.65 18.71
N GLU A 13 -28.09 4.83 18.28
CA GLU A 13 -28.71 5.01 16.97
C GLU A 13 -27.61 4.88 15.91
N ILE A 14 -27.73 3.88 15.04
CA ILE A 14 -26.73 3.59 14.00
C ILE A 14 -27.22 4.21 12.70
N PRO A 15 -26.46 5.11 12.06
CA PRO A 15 -26.83 5.69 10.77
C PRO A 15 -27.04 4.62 9.68
N GLN A 16 -27.82 4.96 8.66
CA GLN A 16 -28.01 4.07 7.51
C GLN A 16 -26.76 4.05 6.64
N VAL A 17 -26.44 2.86 6.12
CA VAL A 17 -25.40 2.67 5.10
C VAL A 17 -25.74 3.50 3.86
N GLN A 18 -24.80 4.34 3.45
CA GLN A 18 -24.90 5.17 2.25
C GLN A 18 -24.28 4.45 1.05
N PRO A 19 -24.72 4.75 -0.19
CA PRO A 19 -24.01 4.31 -1.38
C PRO A 19 -22.60 4.93 -1.42
N MET A 20 -21.64 4.20 -1.99
CA MET A 20 -20.31 4.74 -2.25
C MET A 20 -20.38 5.94 -3.20
N ALA A 21 -19.51 6.92 -2.95
CA ALA A 21 -19.25 8.00 -3.87
C ALA A 21 -18.46 7.51 -5.09
N THR A 22 -18.50 8.26 -6.18
CA THR A 22 -17.85 7.88 -7.44
C THR A 22 -16.33 7.70 -7.29
N TRP A 23 -15.69 8.49 -6.42
CA TRP A 23 -14.25 8.43 -6.14
C TRP A 23 -13.86 7.25 -5.23
N GLU A 24 -14.81 6.67 -4.49
CA GLU A 24 -14.60 5.42 -3.75
C GLU A 24 -14.69 4.22 -4.72
N GLU A 25 -15.61 4.25 -5.68
CA GLU A 25 -15.83 3.15 -6.62
C GLU A 25 -14.82 3.09 -7.78
N ASN A 26 -14.26 4.24 -8.15
CA ASN A 26 -13.33 4.37 -9.28
C ASN A 26 -12.05 5.04 -8.80
N SER A 27 -10.97 4.85 -9.54
CA SER A 27 -9.71 5.53 -9.26
C SER A 27 -9.70 6.93 -9.85
N TYR A 28 -9.56 7.95 -9.02
CA TYR A 28 -9.42 9.36 -9.41
C TYR A 28 -8.04 9.89 -9.04
N MET A 29 -7.34 10.45 -10.03
CA MET A 29 -6.01 11.03 -9.85
C MET A 29 -5.92 12.41 -10.48
N HIS A 30 -5.41 13.38 -9.73
CA HIS A 30 -5.14 14.74 -10.18
C HIS A 30 -3.66 14.92 -10.42
N VAL A 31 -3.28 15.21 -11.66
CA VAL A 31 -1.90 15.42 -12.07
C VAL A 31 -1.56 16.91 -11.98
N LEU A 32 -0.40 17.23 -11.41
CA LEU A 32 0.16 18.58 -11.35
C LEU A 32 1.44 18.62 -12.18
N SER A 33 1.50 19.49 -13.19
CA SER A 33 2.68 19.68 -14.05
C SER A 33 2.73 21.10 -14.66
N ASP A 34 3.79 21.44 -15.39
CA ASP A 34 3.86 22.70 -16.14
C ASP A 34 2.92 22.67 -17.35
N ASN A 35 2.87 21.54 -18.06
CA ASN A 35 1.98 21.34 -19.19
C ASN A 35 0.50 21.26 -18.78
N VAL A 36 0.19 20.80 -17.57
CA VAL A 36 -1.18 20.84 -17.02
C VAL A 36 -1.65 22.29 -16.87
N GLU A 37 -0.79 23.18 -16.35
CA GLU A 37 -1.11 24.60 -16.18
C GLU A 37 -1.43 25.28 -17.52
N ALA A 38 -0.76 24.84 -18.60
CA ALA A 38 -0.99 25.28 -19.97
C ALA A 38 -2.12 24.52 -20.70
N GLU A 39 -2.79 23.57 -20.04
CA GLU A 39 -3.79 22.65 -20.63
C GLU A 39 -3.29 21.94 -21.90
N ASN A 40 -2.00 21.61 -21.95
CA ASN A 40 -1.34 21.08 -23.14
C ASN A 40 -1.20 19.55 -23.10
N ILE A 41 -1.96 18.86 -23.96
CA ILE A 41 -1.89 17.40 -24.13
C ILE A 41 -1.23 16.97 -25.46
N GLU A 42 -0.46 17.86 -26.10
CA GLU A 42 0.19 17.56 -27.36
C GLU A 42 1.18 16.37 -27.24
N GLY A 43 1.13 15.48 -28.23
CA GLY A 43 1.93 14.27 -28.26
C GLY A 43 1.45 13.16 -27.30
N ALA A 44 0.40 13.39 -26.51
CA ALA A 44 -0.09 12.38 -25.57
C ALA A 44 -0.54 11.11 -26.29
N LYS A 45 -1.20 11.24 -27.45
CA LYS A 45 -1.66 10.09 -28.24
C LYS A 45 -0.50 9.17 -28.63
N GLU A 46 0.54 9.73 -29.23
CA GLU A 46 1.71 8.98 -29.69
C GLU A 46 2.44 8.31 -28.51
N ARG A 47 2.52 9.01 -27.37
CA ARG A 47 3.11 8.43 -26.14
C ARG A 47 2.25 7.29 -25.60
N ILE A 48 0.92 7.42 -25.58
CA ILE A 48 0.00 6.35 -25.16
C ILE A 48 0.16 5.14 -26.07
N GLU A 49 0.17 5.32 -27.39
CA GLU A 49 0.35 4.24 -28.37
C GLU A 49 1.72 3.54 -28.27
N SER A 50 2.70 4.18 -27.62
CA SER A 50 4.04 3.62 -27.37
C SER A 50 4.16 2.79 -26.10
N ILE A 51 3.13 2.76 -25.24
CA ILE A 51 3.15 1.96 -24.01
C ILE A 51 3.15 0.47 -24.40
N GLU A 52 4.16 -0.25 -23.92
CA GLU A 52 4.29 -1.70 -24.16
C GLU A 52 3.06 -2.46 -23.62
N GLY A 53 2.51 -3.36 -24.44
CA GLY A 53 1.34 -4.17 -24.08
C GLY A 53 -0.01 -3.43 -24.17
N LEU A 54 -0.01 -2.13 -24.50
CA LEU A 54 -1.22 -1.33 -24.69
C LEU A 54 -1.62 -1.26 -26.16
N LYS A 55 -2.92 -1.34 -26.42
CA LYS A 55 -3.52 -1.09 -27.73
C LYS A 55 -4.63 -0.05 -27.58
N LEU A 56 -4.40 1.13 -28.14
CA LEU A 56 -5.39 2.21 -28.17
C LEU A 56 -6.49 1.89 -29.18
N ILE A 57 -7.74 1.86 -28.73
CA ILE A 57 -8.93 1.58 -29.56
C ILE A 57 -9.55 2.90 -30.02
N GLU A 58 -9.78 3.80 -29.06
CA GLU A 58 -10.43 5.09 -29.30
C GLU A 58 -9.79 6.17 -28.43
N PHE A 59 -9.64 7.38 -28.98
CA PHE A 59 -9.19 8.55 -28.23
C PHE A 59 -9.96 9.79 -28.67
N ASN A 60 -10.87 10.23 -27.80
CA ASN A 60 -11.81 11.31 -28.05
C ASN A 60 -11.43 12.53 -27.23
N ILE A 61 -11.21 13.66 -27.91
CA ILE A 61 -10.89 14.95 -27.29
C ILE A 61 -11.96 15.97 -27.70
N ARG A 62 -12.46 16.74 -26.74
CA ARG A 62 -13.41 17.84 -26.93
C ARG A 62 -12.66 19.18 -27.02
N ASP A 63 -13.34 20.25 -27.43
CA ASP A 63 -12.76 21.58 -27.61
C ASP A 63 -12.08 22.16 -26.35
N ASN A 64 -12.48 21.72 -25.15
CA ASN A 64 -11.90 22.12 -23.87
C ASN A 64 -10.81 21.15 -23.36
N ASN A 65 -10.24 20.34 -24.24
CA ASN A 65 -9.24 19.30 -23.93
C ASN A 65 -9.68 18.25 -22.89
N SER A 66 -10.98 18.16 -22.58
CA SER A 66 -11.54 17.00 -21.86
C SER A 66 -11.88 15.88 -22.83
N GLY A 67 -11.98 14.65 -22.34
CA GLY A 67 -12.17 13.53 -23.23
C GLY A 67 -12.27 12.19 -22.54
N ASN A 68 -12.18 11.17 -23.38
CA ASN A 68 -12.10 9.77 -22.96
C ASN A 68 -11.27 8.97 -23.96
N LEU A 69 -10.81 7.82 -23.50
CA LEU A 69 -10.17 6.84 -24.34
C LEU A 69 -10.61 5.44 -23.95
N THR A 70 -10.65 4.58 -24.96
CA THR A 70 -10.88 3.14 -24.83
C THR A 70 -9.61 2.44 -25.27
N LEU A 71 -9.11 1.53 -24.46
CA LEU A 71 -7.88 0.79 -24.75
C LEU A 71 -7.97 -0.65 -24.28
N GLU A 72 -7.08 -1.48 -24.79
CA GLU A 72 -6.85 -2.85 -24.33
C GLU A 72 -5.44 -2.91 -23.71
N TYR A 73 -5.32 -3.48 -22.50
CA TYR A 73 -4.05 -3.67 -21.80
C TYR A 73 -4.05 -5.02 -21.09
N HIS A 74 -3.02 -5.84 -21.35
CA HIS A 74 -2.90 -7.20 -20.81
C HIS A 74 -4.14 -8.11 -21.00
N GLY A 75 -4.91 -7.87 -22.07
CA GLY A 75 -6.09 -8.65 -22.43
C GLY A 75 -7.41 -8.14 -21.85
N ASP A 76 -7.38 -7.10 -21.02
CA ASP A 76 -8.56 -6.44 -20.49
C ASP A 76 -8.84 -5.11 -21.22
N GLU A 77 -10.12 -4.78 -21.42
CA GLU A 77 -10.55 -3.49 -21.98
C GLU A 77 -10.76 -2.48 -20.85
N TYR A 78 -10.33 -1.24 -21.08
CA TYR A 78 -10.44 -0.14 -20.14
C TYR A 78 -11.08 1.08 -20.79
N GLY A 79 -12.01 1.69 -20.06
CA GLY A 79 -12.52 3.03 -20.33
C GLY A 79 -11.90 4.03 -19.36
N VAL A 80 -11.26 5.07 -19.89
CA VAL A 80 -10.59 6.10 -19.09
C VAL A 80 -11.15 7.46 -19.48
N GLY A 81 -11.59 8.23 -18.49
CA GLY A 81 -12.04 9.61 -18.66
C GLY A 81 -10.99 10.60 -18.17
N PHE A 82 -10.97 11.80 -18.76
CA PHE A 82 -10.08 12.86 -18.30
C PHE A 82 -10.63 14.26 -18.56
N TYR A 83 -10.23 15.22 -17.74
CA TYR A 83 -10.56 16.64 -17.86
C TYR A 83 -9.58 17.51 -17.06
N PHE A 84 -9.60 18.82 -17.29
CA PHE A 84 -8.87 19.80 -16.47
C PHE A 84 -9.78 20.39 -15.40
N ASP A 85 -9.23 20.63 -14.22
CA ASP A 85 -9.93 21.21 -13.08
C ASP A 85 -9.04 22.25 -12.36
N ASP A 86 -9.66 23.09 -11.54
CA ASP A 86 -8.93 24.02 -10.68
C ASP A 86 -8.25 23.26 -9.54
N PHE A 87 -7.07 23.73 -9.11
CA PHE A 87 -6.31 23.15 -8.01
C PHE A 87 -6.07 24.18 -6.91
N VAL A 88 -6.25 23.74 -5.67
CA VAL A 88 -6.02 24.55 -4.46
C VAL A 88 -4.98 23.86 -3.60
N LEU A 89 -3.83 24.51 -3.40
CA LEU A 89 -2.69 23.96 -2.64
C LEU A 89 -3.08 23.43 -1.24
N ASP A 90 -4.02 24.09 -0.58
CA ASP A 90 -4.45 23.71 0.77
C ASP A 90 -5.02 22.28 0.83
N SER A 91 -5.49 21.73 -0.30
CA SER A 91 -5.94 20.33 -0.38
C SER A 91 -4.84 19.32 -0.13
N LEU A 92 -3.56 19.70 -0.29
CA LEU A 92 -2.43 18.79 -0.05
C LEU A 92 -2.17 18.55 1.44
N TYR A 93 -2.52 19.49 2.32
CA TYR A 93 -2.18 19.38 3.74
C TYR A 93 -3.00 18.34 4.49
N SER A 94 -4.12 17.88 3.93
CA SER A 94 -4.93 16.80 4.49
C SER A 94 -4.49 15.40 4.03
N LEU A 95 -3.55 15.30 3.08
CA LEU A 95 -3.19 14.02 2.46
C LEU A 95 -2.03 13.33 3.16
N GLN A 96 -1.95 12.01 3.01
CA GLN A 96 -0.73 11.28 3.32
C GLN A 96 0.31 11.59 2.24
N ASN A 97 1.45 12.16 2.64
CA ASN A 97 2.46 12.63 1.70
C ASN A 97 3.61 11.63 1.54
N GLN A 98 3.88 11.20 0.32
CA GLN A 98 5.20 10.67 -0.02
C GLN A 98 6.26 11.74 0.18
N LYS A 99 7.49 11.33 0.51
CA LYS A 99 8.62 12.27 0.58
C LYS A 99 8.83 12.90 -0.80
N MET A 100 8.90 14.22 -0.83
CA MET A 100 9.14 15.03 -2.04
C MET A 100 10.44 15.82 -1.87
N HIS A 101 11.11 16.12 -2.99
CA HIS A 101 12.23 17.06 -2.98
C HIS A 101 11.70 18.50 -2.90
N ASP A 102 12.39 19.33 -2.12
CA ASP A 102 12.00 20.73 -1.89
C ASP A 102 11.81 21.50 -3.19
N GLU A 103 12.67 21.29 -4.19
CA GLU A 103 12.59 21.95 -5.49
C GLU A 103 11.35 21.58 -6.30
N ASP A 104 10.82 20.38 -6.13
CA ASP A 104 9.58 19.95 -6.79
C ASP A 104 8.38 20.54 -6.04
N PHE A 105 8.45 20.57 -4.71
CA PHE A 105 7.41 21.18 -3.87
C PHE A 105 7.26 22.68 -4.13
N GLU A 106 8.35 23.42 -4.28
CA GLU A 106 8.34 24.84 -4.66
C GLU A 106 7.61 25.11 -5.99
N LYS A 107 7.71 24.18 -6.95
CA LYS A 107 6.99 24.27 -8.24
C LYS A 107 5.52 23.91 -8.08
N ILE A 108 5.20 22.91 -7.25
CA ILE A 108 3.82 22.50 -6.94
C ILE A 108 3.05 23.65 -6.29
N GLN A 109 3.69 24.44 -5.43
CA GLN A 109 3.08 25.61 -4.78
C GLN A 109 2.60 26.69 -5.75
N GLN A 110 3.09 26.69 -6.98
CA GLN A 110 2.75 27.67 -8.01
C GLN A 110 1.61 27.20 -8.93
N LYS A 111 1.12 25.97 -8.74
CA LYS A 111 0.07 25.38 -9.59
C LYS A 111 -1.31 25.88 -9.20
N THR A 112 -2.12 26.12 -10.22
CA THR A 112 -3.53 26.51 -10.04
C THR A 112 -4.50 25.60 -10.79
N LYS A 113 -3.97 24.67 -11.60
CA LYS A 113 -4.74 23.66 -12.32
C LYS A 113 -4.27 22.26 -12.03
N SER A 114 -5.19 21.32 -12.22
CA SER A 114 -4.93 19.89 -12.24
C SER A 114 -5.53 19.25 -13.49
N PHE A 115 -4.95 18.12 -13.90
CA PHE A 115 -5.57 17.23 -14.87
C PHE A 115 -6.09 16.00 -14.15
N VAL A 116 -7.41 15.81 -14.19
CA VAL A 116 -8.07 14.65 -13.59
C VAL A 116 -8.09 13.53 -14.61
N ILE A 117 -7.56 12.37 -14.23
CA ILE A 117 -7.68 11.11 -14.97
C ILE A 117 -8.35 10.08 -14.08
N TYR A 118 -9.41 9.46 -14.58
CA TYR A 118 -10.17 8.49 -13.80
C TYR A 118 -10.57 7.26 -14.61
N MET A 119 -10.66 6.13 -13.92
CA MET A 119 -11.06 4.86 -14.50
C MET A 119 -11.59 3.90 -13.45
N LYS A 120 -12.47 2.99 -13.88
CA LYS A 120 -12.84 1.83 -13.09
C LYS A 120 -11.74 0.78 -13.17
N PHE A 121 -11.35 0.20 -12.04
CA PHE A 121 -10.43 -0.92 -12.05
C PHE A 121 -11.13 -2.21 -12.48
N ASN A 122 -10.37 -3.02 -13.22
CA ASN A 122 -10.76 -4.39 -13.51
C ASN A 122 -10.32 -5.31 -12.37
N LYS A 123 -10.57 -6.61 -12.51
CA LYS A 123 -10.24 -7.61 -11.48
C LYS A 123 -8.75 -7.67 -11.15
N ASN A 124 -7.88 -7.34 -12.12
CA ASN A 124 -6.46 -7.11 -11.86
C ASN A 124 -6.23 -5.63 -11.58
N TYR A 125 -6.49 -5.21 -10.35
CA TYR A 125 -6.36 -3.81 -9.92
C TYR A 125 -4.90 -3.33 -9.84
N MET A 126 -3.94 -4.24 -9.66
CA MET A 126 -2.51 -3.89 -9.72
C MET A 126 -2.13 -3.42 -11.12
N ASP A 127 -2.55 -4.15 -12.15
CA ASP A 127 -2.36 -3.75 -13.55
C ASP A 127 -3.18 -2.49 -13.89
N SER A 128 -4.40 -2.39 -13.35
CA SER A 128 -5.25 -1.22 -13.57
C SER A 128 -4.62 0.06 -13.03
N TYR A 129 -4.07 0.01 -11.81
CA TYR A 129 -3.34 1.13 -11.21
C TYR A 129 -2.04 1.44 -11.96
N HIS A 130 -1.28 0.42 -12.34
CA HIS A 130 -0.04 0.60 -13.10
C HIS A 130 -0.30 1.25 -14.47
N LEU A 131 -1.36 0.83 -15.15
CA LEU A 131 -1.84 1.44 -16.39
C LEU A 131 -2.18 2.91 -16.18
N GLN A 132 -2.93 3.27 -15.14
CA GLN A 132 -3.28 4.67 -14.86
C GLN A 132 -2.02 5.53 -14.65
N VAL A 133 -1.04 5.02 -13.90
CA VAL A 133 0.27 5.66 -13.71
C VAL A 133 1.04 5.82 -15.04
N LYS A 134 1.04 4.79 -15.90
CA LYS A 134 1.65 4.87 -17.25
C LYS A 134 0.95 5.90 -18.12
N LEU A 135 -0.38 5.98 -18.07
CA LEU A 135 -1.16 6.98 -18.80
C LEU A 135 -0.86 8.39 -18.31
N ILE A 136 -0.73 8.61 -16.99
CA ILE A 136 -0.32 9.91 -16.43
C ILE A 136 1.00 10.36 -17.05
N MET A 137 2.02 9.49 -17.07
CA MET A 137 3.32 9.83 -17.68
C MET A 137 3.25 10.00 -19.19
N ALA A 138 2.35 9.30 -19.87
CA ALA A 138 2.12 9.49 -21.30
C ALA A 138 1.39 10.81 -21.60
N PHE A 139 0.49 11.27 -20.75
CA PHE A 139 -0.11 12.60 -20.88
C PHE A 139 0.91 13.69 -20.54
N PHE A 140 1.56 13.61 -19.38
CA PHE A 140 2.43 14.64 -18.82
C PHE A 140 3.78 14.06 -18.37
N PRO A 141 4.77 13.95 -19.28
CA PRO A 141 6.12 13.53 -18.91
C PRO A 141 6.82 14.43 -17.89
N ASP A 142 6.33 15.67 -17.71
CA ASP A 142 6.81 16.67 -16.76
C ASP A 142 6.04 16.66 -15.43
N THR A 143 5.36 15.55 -15.10
CA THR A 143 4.59 15.40 -13.86
C THR A 143 5.45 15.73 -12.63
N LEU A 144 4.98 16.68 -11.81
CA LEU A 144 5.63 17.08 -10.55
C LEU A 144 5.04 16.31 -9.36
N ALA A 145 3.71 16.09 -9.39
CA ALA A 145 2.99 15.36 -8.37
C ALA A 145 1.67 14.81 -8.91
N VAL A 146 1.15 13.79 -8.21
CA VAL A 146 -0.20 13.26 -8.43
C VAL A 146 -0.91 13.19 -7.09
N VAL A 147 -2.10 13.78 -6.99
CA VAL A 147 -3.01 13.54 -5.87
C VAL A 147 -3.89 12.36 -6.25
N ASP A 148 -3.70 11.23 -5.58
CA ASP A 148 -4.60 10.09 -5.64
C ASP A 148 -5.77 10.37 -4.69
N GLU A 149 -6.85 10.92 -5.24
CA GLU A 149 -8.05 11.33 -4.49
C GLU A 149 -8.69 10.12 -3.82
N SER A 150 -8.78 8.99 -4.54
CA SER A 150 -9.41 7.77 -4.04
C SER A 150 -8.70 7.15 -2.84
N ALA A 151 -7.38 7.34 -2.73
CA ALA A 151 -6.60 6.87 -1.58
C ALA A 151 -6.18 8.01 -0.63
N GLU A 152 -6.60 9.25 -0.88
CA GLU A 152 -6.19 10.44 -0.14
C GLU A 152 -4.66 10.57 0.04
N ARG A 153 -3.91 10.36 -1.05
CA ARG A 153 -2.44 10.34 -1.06
C ARG A 153 -1.84 11.34 -2.04
N LEU A 154 -0.77 12.00 -1.63
CA LEU A 154 0.11 12.75 -2.53
C LEU A 154 1.31 11.89 -2.96
N LEU A 155 1.47 11.72 -4.27
CA LEU A 155 2.52 10.95 -4.92
C LEU A 155 3.58 11.90 -5.52
N SER A 156 4.86 11.55 -5.37
CA SER A 156 5.96 12.26 -6.02
C SER A 156 5.94 12.02 -7.53
N GLY A 157 6.11 13.06 -8.35
CA GLY A 157 6.27 12.91 -9.80
C GLY A 157 7.44 12.00 -10.18
N ARG A 158 8.53 12.00 -9.40
CA ARG A 158 9.67 11.08 -9.58
C ARG A 158 9.29 9.63 -9.31
N TRP A 159 8.46 9.39 -8.27
CA TRP A 159 7.92 8.06 -8.00
C TRP A 159 6.99 7.60 -9.14
N VAL A 160 6.11 8.49 -9.63
CA VAL A 160 5.20 8.20 -10.74
C VAL A 160 5.98 7.85 -12.01
N GLU A 161 7.05 8.59 -12.31
CA GLU A 161 7.95 8.29 -13.43
C GLU A 161 8.65 6.93 -13.27
N LEU A 162 9.20 6.65 -12.08
CA LEU A 162 9.86 5.38 -11.77
C LEU A 162 8.88 4.20 -11.91
N ALA A 163 7.68 4.34 -11.33
CA ALA A 163 6.63 3.34 -11.39
C ALA A 163 6.15 3.10 -12.83
N ALA A 164 5.93 4.16 -13.62
CA ALA A 164 5.50 4.04 -15.01
C ALA A 164 6.52 3.31 -15.89
N LYS A 165 7.82 3.53 -15.66
CA LYS A 165 8.90 2.87 -16.41
C LYS A 165 9.14 1.43 -15.99
N SER A 166 8.75 1.07 -14.76
CA SER A 166 8.91 -0.28 -14.23
C SER A 166 8.12 -1.32 -15.04
N LYS A 167 8.68 -2.52 -15.14
CA LYS A 167 7.98 -3.71 -15.64
C LYS A 167 7.16 -4.40 -14.55
N VAL A 168 7.45 -4.09 -13.29
CA VAL A 168 6.76 -4.62 -12.12
C VAL A 168 5.70 -3.61 -11.72
N THR A 169 4.49 -4.09 -11.40
CA THR A 169 3.42 -3.24 -10.90
C THR A 169 3.84 -2.58 -9.58
N PRO A 170 3.29 -1.41 -9.22
CA PRO A 170 3.38 -0.91 -7.84
C PRO A 170 2.85 -1.95 -6.84
N ASN A 171 3.35 -1.91 -5.60
CA ASN A 171 2.93 -2.85 -4.55
C ASN A 171 1.50 -2.57 -4.08
N ALA A 172 0.91 -3.49 -3.31
CA ALA A 172 -0.46 -3.32 -2.80
C ALA A 172 -0.63 -2.05 -1.96
N GLU A 173 0.39 -1.67 -1.18
CA GLU A 173 0.39 -0.45 -0.37
C GLU A 173 0.30 0.82 -1.22
N SER A 174 0.57 0.76 -2.53
CA SER A 174 0.36 1.88 -3.44
C SER A 174 -1.13 2.16 -3.70
N LEU A 175 -2.00 1.17 -3.48
CA LEU A 175 -3.44 1.25 -3.74
C LEU A 175 -4.23 1.90 -2.60
N PHE A 176 -3.71 1.90 -1.39
CA PHE A 176 -4.43 2.39 -0.22
C PHE A 176 -3.54 3.16 0.75
N THR A 177 -4.15 4.04 1.52
CA THR A 177 -3.54 4.66 2.71
C THR A 177 -4.19 4.11 3.97
N VAL A 178 -3.51 4.23 5.11
CA VAL A 178 -4.14 4.08 6.43
C VAL A 178 -4.01 5.43 7.11
N GLN A 179 -5.14 5.99 7.51
CA GLN A 179 -5.20 7.24 8.25
C GLN A 179 -5.51 6.99 9.73
N ALA A 180 -5.08 7.92 10.57
CA ALA A 180 -5.26 7.88 12.01
C ALA A 180 -6.00 9.13 12.49
N VAL A 181 -7.22 8.96 13.01
CA VAL A 181 -7.99 10.05 13.64
C VAL A 181 -7.83 9.96 15.14
N PHE A 182 -7.30 11.02 15.74
CA PHE A 182 -6.93 11.08 17.14
C PHE A 182 -7.89 11.92 17.98
N ASP A 183 -8.29 11.42 19.15
CA ASP A 183 -8.96 12.21 20.18
C ASP A 183 -7.99 12.57 21.31
N GLU A 184 -7.66 13.86 21.41
CA GLU A 184 -6.73 14.38 22.41
C GLU A 184 -7.15 14.11 23.85
N LYS A 185 -8.46 13.99 24.14
CA LYS A 185 -9.00 13.84 25.49
C LYS A 185 -8.95 12.38 25.94
N THR A 186 -9.37 11.46 25.07
CA THR A 186 -9.43 10.03 25.41
C THR A 186 -8.11 9.30 25.15
N LYS A 187 -7.20 9.92 24.40
CA LYS A 187 -5.95 9.30 23.93
C LYS A 187 -6.20 8.04 23.10
N LYS A 188 -7.31 8.04 22.37
CA LYS A 188 -7.73 6.96 21.49
C LYS A 188 -7.60 7.36 20.03
N VAL A 189 -7.37 6.36 19.19
CA VAL A 189 -7.14 6.48 17.76
C VAL A 189 -8.12 5.57 17.02
N TRP A 190 -8.65 6.09 15.93
CA TRP A 190 -9.35 5.32 14.90
C TRP A 190 -8.44 5.23 13.66
N LEU A 191 -8.05 4.00 13.33
CA LEU A 191 -7.34 3.71 12.09
C LEU A 191 -8.35 3.25 11.04
N HIS A 192 -8.24 3.78 9.83
CA HIS A 192 -9.05 3.33 8.70
C HIS A 192 -8.30 3.47 7.38
N THR A 193 -8.63 2.63 6.41
CA THR A 193 -8.06 2.69 5.07
C THR A 193 -8.86 3.61 4.15
N HIS A 194 -8.18 4.14 3.13
CA HIS A 194 -8.79 4.73 1.94
C HIS A 194 -8.14 4.15 0.68
N GLY A 195 -8.93 3.86 -0.34
CA GLY A 195 -8.46 3.43 -1.66
C GLY A 195 -8.59 1.94 -1.95
N ILE A 196 -9.10 1.14 -0.99
CA ILE A 196 -9.41 -0.28 -1.20
C ILE A 196 -10.74 -0.44 -1.94
N CYS A 197 -11.73 0.44 -1.71
CA CYS A 197 -13.06 0.34 -2.34
C CYS A 197 -12.99 0.27 -3.88
N ARG A 198 -12.09 1.02 -4.51
CA ARG A 198 -11.91 1.03 -5.98
C ARG A 198 -11.40 -0.30 -6.54
N THR A 199 -10.92 -1.22 -5.70
CA THR A 199 -10.51 -2.58 -6.09
C THR A 199 -11.66 -3.60 -5.98
N GLY A 200 -12.84 -3.18 -5.49
CA GLY A 200 -14.00 -4.04 -5.26
C GLY A 200 -14.05 -4.69 -3.87
N PHE A 201 -13.12 -4.37 -2.97
CA PHE A 201 -13.15 -4.81 -1.57
C PHE A 201 -13.67 -3.71 -0.65
N SER A 202 -13.86 -4.00 0.64
CA SER A 202 -14.26 -3.00 1.64
C SER A 202 -13.03 -2.35 2.27
N GLU A 203 -13.13 -1.08 2.65
CA GLU A 203 -12.13 -0.47 3.53
C GLU A 203 -12.07 -1.21 4.88
N PHE A 204 -10.93 -1.16 5.55
CA PHE A 204 -10.71 -1.76 6.86
C PHE A 204 -10.59 -0.71 7.95
N GLU A 205 -10.98 -1.08 9.17
CA GLU A 205 -10.95 -0.17 10.31
C GLU A 205 -10.55 -0.85 11.62
N LEU A 206 -9.82 -0.12 12.47
CA LEU A 206 -9.54 -0.44 13.86
C LEU A 206 -9.97 0.73 14.74
N LEU A 207 -10.81 0.45 15.74
CA LEU A 207 -11.41 1.46 16.61
C LEU A 207 -10.84 1.34 18.02
N ASP A 208 -10.86 2.44 18.76
CA ASP A 208 -10.52 2.50 20.18
C ASP A 208 -9.08 2.06 20.51
N VAL A 209 -8.16 2.18 19.55
CA VAL A 209 -6.75 1.86 19.71
C VAL A 209 -6.08 2.92 20.59
N SER A 210 -5.21 2.54 21.52
CA SER A 210 -4.47 3.53 22.31
C SER A 210 -3.47 4.30 21.43
N GLN A 211 -3.31 5.59 21.73
CA GLN A 211 -2.33 6.43 21.02
C GLN A 211 -0.90 5.91 21.17
N GLU A 212 -0.56 5.32 22.32
CA GLU A 212 0.78 4.81 22.61
C GLU A 212 1.12 3.59 21.75
N ASN A 213 0.14 2.74 21.46
CA ASN A 213 0.34 1.48 20.74
C ASN A 213 -0.03 1.55 19.25
N VAL A 214 -0.42 2.73 18.74
CA VAL A 214 -0.97 2.88 17.38
C VAL A 214 -0.02 2.38 16.29
N ASN A 215 1.29 2.58 16.45
CA ASN A 215 2.30 2.18 15.47
C ASN A 215 2.46 0.65 15.39
N ASP A 216 2.34 -0.04 16.52
CA ASP A 216 2.44 -1.50 16.56
C ASP A 216 1.13 -2.16 16.10
N VAL A 217 -0.01 -1.58 16.49
CA VAL A 217 -1.34 -2.06 16.09
C VAL A 217 -1.60 -1.78 14.59
N TYR A 218 -0.96 -0.78 13.99
CA TYR A 218 -1.01 -0.50 12.56
C TYR A 218 -0.65 -1.73 11.70
N TYR A 219 0.29 -2.57 12.15
CA TYR A 219 0.67 -3.77 11.40
C TYR A 219 -0.50 -4.75 11.19
N LEU A 220 -1.47 -4.78 12.10
CA LEU A 220 -2.66 -5.64 11.95
C LEU A 220 -3.51 -5.23 10.74
N ILE A 221 -3.85 -3.94 10.64
CA ILE A 221 -4.67 -3.43 9.52
C ILE A 221 -3.89 -3.44 8.21
N ASN A 222 -2.60 -3.11 8.23
CA ASN A 222 -1.76 -3.14 7.04
C ASN A 222 -1.61 -4.56 6.50
N THR A 223 -1.38 -5.55 7.37
CA THR A 223 -1.28 -6.96 6.97
C THR A 223 -2.61 -7.47 6.42
N MET A 224 -3.73 -7.11 7.06
CA MET A 224 -5.07 -7.45 6.56
C MET A 224 -5.30 -6.94 5.13
N ALA A 225 -5.05 -5.65 4.90
CA ALA A 225 -5.22 -5.02 3.59
C ALA A 225 -4.31 -5.67 2.53
N ASN A 226 -3.02 -5.86 2.84
CA ASN A 226 -2.08 -6.52 1.94
C ASN A 226 -2.52 -7.95 1.62
N ARG A 227 -2.96 -8.75 2.60
CA ARG A 227 -3.38 -10.14 2.35
C ARG A 227 -4.57 -10.20 1.39
N VAL A 228 -5.59 -9.37 1.59
CA VAL A 228 -6.76 -9.29 0.71
C VAL A 228 -6.36 -8.87 -0.71
N LEU A 229 -5.47 -7.89 -0.85
CA LEU A 229 -5.04 -7.36 -2.15
C LEU A 229 -4.04 -8.28 -2.89
N TYR A 230 -3.18 -9.01 -2.20
CA TYR A 230 -2.27 -9.95 -2.87
C TYR A 230 -2.97 -11.26 -3.23
N GLN A 231 -3.91 -11.73 -2.41
CA GLN A 231 -4.66 -12.96 -2.68
C GLN A 231 -5.87 -12.74 -3.60
N ASN A 232 -6.28 -11.48 -3.79
CA ASN A 232 -7.49 -11.11 -4.52
C ASN A 232 -8.74 -11.85 -4.01
N GLU A 233 -8.85 -11.93 -2.67
CA GLU A 233 -9.87 -12.68 -1.98
C GLU A 233 -10.41 -11.87 -0.81
N ALA A 234 -11.74 -11.74 -0.73
CA ALA A 234 -12.39 -11.06 0.37
C ALA A 234 -12.32 -11.90 1.64
N VAL A 235 -12.28 -11.24 2.80
CA VAL A 235 -12.45 -11.95 4.07
C VAL A 235 -13.91 -12.41 4.18
N GLU A 236 -14.12 -13.72 4.12
CA GLU A 236 -15.41 -14.37 4.34
C GLU A 236 -15.70 -14.43 5.85
N ASP A 237 -15.27 -15.50 6.54
CA ASP A 237 -15.47 -15.67 7.98
C ASP A 237 -14.28 -15.13 8.78
N TYR A 238 -13.06 -15.53 8.42
CA TYR A 238 -11.82 -15.12 9.05
C TYR A 238 -10.60 -15.33 8.14
N ILE A 239 -9.46 -14.78 8.54
CA ILE A 239 -8.16 -14.93 7.88
C ILE A 239 -7.04 -15.05 8.91
N PHE A 240 -6.02 -15.87 8.59
CA PHE A 240 -4.81 -15.99 9.39
C PHE A 240 -3.79 -14.92 8.96
N LEU A 241 -3.42 -14.04 9.87
CA LEU A 241 -2.51 -12.93 9.61
C LEU A 241 -1.10 -13.13 10.19
N GLY A 242 -0.93 -14.05 11.14
CA GLY A 242 0.32 -14.19 11.87
C GLY A 242 0.22 -15.07 13.11
N GLU A 243 1.18 -14.90 13.99
CA GLU A 243 1.31 -15.60 15.27
C GLU A 243 1.72 -14.62 16.38
N PHE A 244 1.08 -14.73 17.55
CA PHE A 244 1.50 -14.05 18.77
C PHE A 244 2.76 -14.71 19.34
N VAL A 245 3.48 -14.01 20.23
CA VAL A 245 4.69 -14.55 20.88
C VAL A 245 4.44 -15.85 21.66
N ASP A 246 3.21 -16.05 22.16
CA ASP A 246 2.82 -17.25 22.89
C ASP A 246 2.52 -18.46 21.99
N GLY A 247 2.69 -18.33 20.67
CA GLY A 247 2.48 -19.38 19.68
C GLY A 247 1.05 -19.47 19.13
N ASN A 248 0.11 -18.66 19.65
CA ASN A 248 -1.26 -18.67 19.15
C ASN A 248 -1.38 -17.87 17.85
N MET A 249 -2.24 -18.34 16.94
CA MET A 249 -2.47 -17.67 15.66
C MET A 249 -3.24 -16.35 15.83
N ILE A 250 -2.88 -15.35 15.02
CA ILE A 250 -3.65 -14.11 14.85
C ILE A 250 -4.74 -14.39 13.81
N VAL A 251 -5.93 -14.69 14.31
CA VAL A 251 -7.12 -14.97 13.49
C VAL A 251 -7.99 -13.73 13.44
N ALA A 252 -7.97 -13.03 12.31
CA ALA A 252 -8.76 -11.81 12.10
C ALA A 252 -10.09 -12.13 11.43
N ALA A 253 -11.15 -11.48 11.90
CA ALA A 253 -12.49 -11.51 11.32
C ALA A 253 -12.98 -10.09 11.12
N THR A 254 -14.04 -9.93 10.33
CA THR A 254 -14.57 -8.60 10.03
C THR A 254 -16.08 -8.54 10.17
N LEU A 255 -16.59 -7.38 10.55
CA LEU A 255 -18.01 -7.06 10.47
C LEU A 255 -18.20 -5.79 9.65
N PRO A 256 -19.29 -5.69 8.85
CA PRO A 256 -19.69 -4.41 8.26
C PRO A 256 -19.71 -3.31 9.32
N TRP A 257 -19.29 -2.09 8.97
CA TRP A 257 -19.12 -1.02 9.97
C TRP A 257 -20.36 -0.82 10.82
N ASN A 258 -21.56 -0.86 10.23
CA ASN A 258 -22.84 -0.63 10.91
C ASN A 258 -23.17 -1.73 11.93
N GLU A 259 -22.61 -2.93 11.80
CA GLU A 259 -22.71 -3.99 12.79
C GLU A 259 -21.56 -3.94 13.80
N GLY A 260 -20.35 -3.61 13.34
CA GLY A 260 -19.16 -3.52 14.17
C GLY A 260 -19.24 -2.38 15.19
N VAL A 261 -19.67 -1.17 14.79
CA VAL A 261 -19.76 0.01 15.68
C VAL A 261 -20.74 -0.21 16.84
N ALA A 262 -21.74 -1.07 16.66
CA ALA A 262 -22.70 -1.43 17.72
C ALA A 262 -22.03 -2.10 18.94
N LYS A 263 -20.81 -2.63 18.76
CA LYS A 263 -20.01 -3.27 19.81
C LYS A 263 -19.14 -2.27 20.59
N TYR A 264 -19.11 -1.01 20.17
CA TYR A 264 -18.32 0.07 20.77
C TYR A 264 -19.22 1.15 21.40
N PRO A 265 -18.70 1.98 22.33
CA PRO A 265 -19.42 3.17 22.77
C PRO A 265 -19.65 4.14 21.60
N ALA A 266 -20.78 4.86 21.58
CA ALA A 266 -21.14 5.73 20.44
C ALA A 266 -20.18 6.90 20.23
N ASN A 267 -19.56 7.39 21.31
CA ASN A 267 -18.82 8.65 21.38
C ASN A 267 -17.30 8.49 21.37
N ILE A 268 -16.79 7.38 20.81
CA ILE A 268 -15.36 7.21 20.51
C ILE A 268 -15.05 7.67 19.08
N PRO A 269 -13.79 7.97 18.74
CA PRO A 269 -13.37 8.13 17.35
C PRO A 269 -13.78 6.93 16.49
N GLY A 270 -14.44 7.20 15.36
CA GLY A 270 -14.98 6.18 14.45
C GLY A 270 -16.26 5.50 14.93
N GLY A 271 -16.77 5.88 16.11
CA GLY A 271 -18.04 5.41 16.66
C GLY A 271 -19.26 5.91 15.88
N ALA A 272 -20.46 5.52 16.30
CA ALA A 272 -21.69 5.80 15.56
C ALA A 272 -21.93 7.30 15.27
N ASN A 273 -21.49 8.20 16.16
CA ASN A 273 -21.66 9.64 15.97
C ASN A 273 -20.85 10.18 14.78
N ASP A 274 -19.68 9.60 14.48
CA ASP A 274 -18.83 10.04 13.36
C ASP A 274 -19.38 9.56 11.99
N ARG A 275 -20.39 8.66 11.99
CA ARG A 275 -21.01 8.05 10.80
C ARG A 275 -22.19 8.84 10.24
N GLU A 276 -22.59 9.95 10.87
CA GLU A 276 -23.72 10.74 10.40
C GLU A 276 -23.42 11.48 9.08
N GLY A 277 -22.16 11.88 8.85
CA GLY A 277 -21.76 12.71 7.71
C GLY A 277 -20.60 12.18 6.86
N SER A 278 -19.94 11.10 7.26
CA SER A 278 -18.80 10.52 6.52
C SER A 278 -18.54 9.07 6.94
N HIS A 279 -17.70 8.35 6.19
CA HIS A 279 -17.25 6.99 6.53
C HIS A 279 -18.39 6.01 6.85
N ASN A 280 -19.50 6.12 6.12
CA ASN A 280 -20.73 5.35 6.34
C ASN A 280 -21.15 4.54 5.10
N THR A 281 -20.18 4.22 4.25
CA THR A 281 -20.32 3.52 2.97
C THR A 281 -19.89 2.06 3.11
N ASN A 282 -18.85 1.62 2.39
CA ASN A 282 -18.38 0.24 2.30
C ASN A 282 -17.08 0.02 3.09
N SER A 283 -17.21 -0.14 4.40
CA SER A 283 -16.09 -0.46 5.28
C SER A 283 -16.44 -1.57 6.27
N LYS A 284 -15.39 -2.21 6.78
CA LYS A 284 -15.45 -3.33 7.71
C LYS A 284 -14.52 -3.12 8.89
N ILE A 285 -15.03 -3.35 10.08
CA ILE A 285 -14.25 -3.26 11.33
C ILE A 285 -13.59 -4.61 11.60
N ILE A 286 -12.28 -4.58 11.87
CA ILE A 286 -11.49 -5.76 12.20
C ILE A 286 -11.71 -6.15 13.67
N PHE A 287 -11.91 -7.45 13.86
CA PHE A 287 -11.98 -8.13 15.15
C PHE A 287 -11.06 -9.36 15.14
N LEU A 288 -10.86 -9.95 16.31
CA LEU A 288 -10.04 -11.15 16.47
C LEU A 288 -10.85 -12.30 17.09
N PHE A 289 -10.56 -13.52 16.66
CA PHE A 289 -10.93 -14.74 17.37
C PHE A 289 -9.70 -15.26 18.11
N LEU A 290 -9.78 -15.41 19.44
CA LEU A 290 -8.64 -15.85 20.25
C LEU A 290 -8.57 -17.38 20.35
N THR A 291 -9.66 -18.07 20.03
CA THR A 291 -9.78 -19.52 20.11
C THR A 291 -10.69 -20.03 18.97
N GLU A 292 -10.58 -21.32 18.66
CA GLU A 292 -11.50 -21.99 17.72
C GLU A 292 -12.96 -21.91 18.20
N ASP A 293 -13.18 -22.00 19.51
CA ASP A 293 -14.50 -21.82 20.12
C ASP A 293 -15.05 -20.41 19.89
N ASP A 294 -14.19 -19.37 19.92
CA ASP A 294 -14.61 -18.01 19.61
C ASP A 294 -15.07 -17.88 18.16
N ALA A 295 -14.34 -18.47 17.22
CA ALA A 295 -14.70 -18.49 15.80
C ALA A 295 -16.02 -19.24 15.58
N ASN A 296 -16.16 -20.45 16.14
CA ASN A 296 -17.35 -21.29 15.99
C ASN A 296 -18.62 -20.67 16.59
N ASN A 297 -18.49 -19.78 17.59
CA ASN A 297 -19.61 -19.14 18.27
C ASN A 297 -19.77 -17.64 17.94
N GLY A 298 -18.98 -17.09 17.02
CA GLY A 298 -19.02 -15.67 16.65
C GLY A 298 -18.70 -14.72 17.80
N LYS A 299 -17.76 -15.10 18.68
CA LYS A 299 -17.30 -14.28 19.81
C LYS A 299 -16.13 -13.39 19.40
N TYR A 300 -16.48 -12.22 18.87
CA TYR A 300 -15.53 -11.20 18.44
C TYR A 300 -14.82 -10.54 19.62
N THR A 301 -13.48 -10.50 19.57
CA THR A 301 -12.63 -9.71 20.48
C THR A 301 -12.16 -8.45 19.78
N LYS A 302 -12.18 -7.30 20.47
CA LYS A 302 -11.67 -6.05 19.89
C LYS A 302 -10.15 -6.04 19.97
N PRO A 303 -9.44 -5.58 18.93
CA PRO A 303 -7.98 -5.43 19.00
C PRO A 303 -7.54 -4.56 20.19
N SER A 304 -8.31 -3.53 20.54
CA SER A 304 -8.06 -2.67 21.70
C SER A 304 -8.14 -3.37 23.07
N GLU A 305 -8.76 -4.55 23.15
CA GLU A 305 -8.85 -5.34 24.39
C GLU A 305 -7.62 -6.24 24.63
N ILE A 306 -6.75 -6.38 23.62
CA ILE A 306 -5.56 -7.24 23.68
C ILE A 306 -4.30 -6.58 23.09
N GLU A 307 -4.22 -5.24 23.12
CA GLU A 307 -3.08 -4.50 22.56
C GLU A 307 -1.73 -5.01 23.08
N ASP A 308 -1.65 -5.39 24.36
CA ASP A 308 -0.45 -5.98 24.97
C ASP A 308 0.12 -7.14 24.13
N LYS A 309 -0.74 -7.99 23.55
CA LYS A 309 -0.30 -9.10 22.67
C LYS A 309 0.11 -8.64 21.27
N LEU A 310 -0.46 -7.54 20.79
CA LEU A 310 -0.19 -6.98 19.47
C LEU A 310 1.09 -6.13 19.46
N ILE A 311 1.51 -5.60 20.61
CA ILE A 311 2.74 -4.80 20.76
C ILE A 311 3.95 -5.63 21.22
N GLU A 312 3.74 -6.85 21.70
CA GLU A 312 4.83 -7.78 22.08
C GLU A 312 5.59 -8.35 20.86
N ASN A 313 5.66 -7.62 19.74
CA ASN A 313 6.33 -8.04 18.50
C ASN A 313 5.81 -9.38 17.94
N PRO A 314 4.50 -9.48 17.60
CA PRO A 314 3.95 -10.63 16.90
C PRO A 314 4.59 -10.82 15.52
N LEU A 315 4.55 -12.05 15.02
CA LEU A 315 5.00 -12.39 13.68
C LEU A 315 3.84 -12.26 12.70
N TYR A 316 3.88 -11.28 11.80
CA TYR A 316 2.92 -11.18 10.69
C TYR A 316 3.44 -11.90 9.44
N TYR A 317 2.54 -12.59 8.74
CA TYR A 317 2.89 -13.37 7.56
C TYR A 317 2.63 -12.58 6.26
N TYR A 318 3.63 -12.57 5.39
CA TYR A 318 3.45 -12.17 3.99
C TYR A 318 3.01 -13.35 3.15
N SER A 319 2.18 -13.09 2.14
CA SER A 319 1.84 -14.12 1.15
C SER A 319 3.02 -14.38 0.22
N ASN A 320 3.02 -15.53 -0.44
CA ASN A 320 4.04 -15.85 -1.44
C ASN A 320 4.05 -14.82 -2.57
N GLU A 321 2.87 -14.39 -3.03
CA GLU A 321 2.70 -13.37 -4.06
C GLU A 321 3.31 -12.02 -3.63
N GLN A 322 3.14 -11.63 -2.37
CA GLN A 322 3.75 -10.43 -1.81
C GLN A 322 5.28 -10.55 -1.80
N THR A 323 5.82 -11.67 -1.33
CA THR A 323 7.28 -11.88 -1.31
C THR A 323 7.89 -11.95 -2.71
N ASP A 324 7.18 -12.53 -3.67
CA ASP A 324 7.59 -12.58 -5.07
C ASP A 324 7.57 -11.20 -5.70
N HIS A 325 6.56 -10.39 -5.40
CA HIS A 325 6.45 -9.01 -5.87
C HIS A 325 7.61 -8.15 -5.37
N MET A 326 7.95 -8.24 -4.07
CA MET A 326 9.13 -7.58 -3.48
C MET A 326 10.43 -7.98 -4.21
N LYS A 327 10.62 -9.28 -4.43
CA LYS A 327 11.77 -9.83 -5.17
C LYS A 327 11.87 -9.26 -6.58
N PHE A 328 10.77 -9.22 -7.33
CA PHE A 328 10.80 -8.66 -8.69
C PHE A 328 11.06 -7.16 -8.69
N MET A 329 10.46 -6.41 -7.75
CA MET A 329 10.69 -4.97 -7.59
C MET A 329 12.16 -4.66 -7.28
N ALA A 330 12.77 -5.40 -6.36
CA ALA A 330 14.17 -5.24 -5.98
C ALA A 330 15.11 -5.42 -7.17
N ARG A 331 14.82 -6.40 -8.04
CA ARG A 331 15.59 -6.67 -9.26
C ARG A 331 15.38 -5.60 -10.32
N ASP A 332 14.14 -5.17 -10.55
CA ASP A 332 13.81 -4.11 -11.50
C ASP A 332 14.54 -2.80 -11.18
N ARG A 333 14.77 -2.55 -9.88
CA ARG A 333 15.43 -1.34 -9.38
C ARG A 333 16.90 -1.56 -8.98
N PHE A 334 17.50 -2.71 -9.31
CA PHE A 334 18.87 -3.06 -8.92
C PHE A 334 19.92 -2.10 -9.52
N ASP A 335 19.69 -1.61 -10.75
CA ASP A 335 20.61 -0.66 -11.39
C ASP A 335 20.66 0.69 -10.66
N LEU A 336 19.59 1.08 -9.96
CA LEU A 336 19.58 2.27 -9.11
C LEU A 336 20.47 2.04 -7.90
N LEU A 337 20.30 0.90 -7.21
CA LEU A 337 21.19 0.49 -6.12
C LEU A 337 22.66 0.55 -6.55
N LYS A 338 22.99 -0.03 -7.71
CA LYS A 338 24.36 -0.05 -8.22
C LYS A 338 24.91 1.36 -8.42
N LYS A 339 24.21 2.19 -9.19
CA LYS A 339 24.64 3.57 -9.47
C LYS A 339 24.80 4.38 -8.19
N SER A 340 23.84 4.32 -7.27
CA SER A 340 23.87 5.10 -6.04
C SER A 340 25.08 4.77 -5.17
N ILE A 341 25.43 3.49 -5.03
CA ILE A 341 26.60 3.06 -4.25
C ILE A 341 27.91 3.43 -4.96
N GLU A 342 27.98 3.32 -6.29
CA GLU A 342 29.17 3.69 -7.07
C GLU A 342 29.42 5.22 -7.07
N GLU A 343 28.37 6.02 -7.12
CA GLU A 343 28.43 7.49 -7.15
C GLU A 343 28.61 8.10 -5.75
N HIS A 344 28.20 7.40 -4.68
CA HIS A 344 28.26 7.88 -3.30
C HIS A 344 29.02 6.91 -2.39
N PRO A 345 30.36 7.01 -2.28
CA PRO A 345 31.18 6.07 -1.51
C PRO A 345 30.88 6.00 0.01
N SER A 346 30.18 7.01 0.56
CA SER A 346 29.72 7.01 1.95
C SER A 346 28.56 6.05 2.18
N TYR A 347 27.75 5.79 1.15
CA TYR A 347 26.58 4.93 1.26
C TYR A 347 27.00 3.47 1.52
N LYS A 348 26.13 2.77 2.24
CA LYS A 348 26.24 1.33 2.52
C LYS A 348 24.97 0.65 2.09
N ALA A 349 25.06 -0.62 1.71
CA ALA A 349 23.88 -1.38 1.35
C ALA A 349 23.85 -2.74 2.03
N LEU A 350 22.65 -3.14 2.43
CA LEU A 350 22.31 -4.54 2.67
C LEU A 350 21.57 -5.07 1.45
N ILE A 351 21.90 -6.29 1.01
CA ILE A 351 21.20 -6.99 -0.05
C ILE A 351 20.68 -8.30 0.53
N LYS A 352 19.39 -8.56 0.35
CA LYS A 352 18.76 -9.80 0.78
C LYS A 352 18.89 -10.83 -0.33
N VAL A 353 19.49 -11.96 -0.02
CA VAL A 353 19.73 -13.06 -0.97
C VAL A 353 18.88 -14.27 -0.57
N GLY A 354 18.25 -14.91 -1.55
CA GLY A 354 17.58 -16.19 -1.36
C GLY A 354 18.56 -17.35 -1.54
N LEU A 355 18.91 -18.01 -0.44
CA LEU A 355 19.86 -19.14 -0.43
C LEU A 355 19.12 -20.48 -0.46
N PRO A 356 19.52 -21.44 -1.31
CA PRO A 356 19.01 -22.82 -1.26
C PRO A 356 19.22 -23.44 0.13
N THR A 357 18.21 -24.13 0.64
CA THR A 357 18.23 -24.72 1.99
C THR A 357 18.70 -26.17 1.98
N ASP A 358 19.09 -26.69 3.13
CA ASP A 358 19.40 -28.10 3.33
C ASP A 358 18.12 -28.89 3.65
N ASN A 359 17.95 -30.03 2.99
CA ASN A 359 16.97 -31.06 3.32
C ASN A 359 17.39 -31.85 4.57
N GLU A 360 16.45 -32.57 5.18
CA GLU A 360 16.72 -33.44 6.35
C GLU A 360 17.80 -34.51 6.06
N ASP A 361 17.94 -34.92 4.79
CA ASP A 361 18.95 -35.89 4.35
C ASP A 361 20.30 -35.27 3.96
N GLY A 362 20.43 -33.94 4.10
CA GLY A 362 21.63 -33.17 3.76
C GLY A 362 21.79 -32.85 2.27
N SER A 363 20.80 -33.16 1.42
CA SER A 363 20.76 -32.67 0.04
C SER A 363 20.29 -31.21 -0.04
N ILE A 364 20.62 -30.51 -1.13
CA ILE A 364 20.22 -29.09 -1.31
C ILE A 364 18.82 -29.02 -1.92
N ASP A 365 17.95 -28.26 -1.28
CA ASP A 365 16.63 -27.85 -1.74
C ASP A 365 16.71 -26.46 -2.41
N TYR A 366 16.50 -26.45 -3.72
CA TYR A 366 16.48 -25.22 -4.52
C TYR A 366 15.10 -24.59 -4.64
N GLU A 367 14.05 -25.25 -4.13
CA GLU A 367 12.68 -24.74 -4.13
C GLU A 367 12.41 -23.92 -2.88
N ASN A 368 12.88 -24.37 -1.72
CA ASN A 368 12.78 -23.63 -0.47
C ASN A 368 14.04 -22.81 -0.23
N LEU A 369 13.90 -21.49 -0.35
CA LEU A 369 15.00 -20.54 -0.12
C LEU A 369 14.91 -19.93 1.29
N GLU A 370 16.05 -19.80 1.94
CA GLU A 370 16.21 -18.94 3.11
C GLU A 370 16.63 -17.54 2.66
N HIS A 371 15.80 -16.54 2.95
CA HIS A 371 16.04 -15.16 2.56
C HIS A 371 16.77 -14.40 3.65
N ILE A 372 18.04 -14.07 3.43
CA ILE A 372 18.94 -13.56 4.47
C ILE A 372 19.73 -12.33 4.00
N TRP A 373 20.04 -11.41 4.91
CA TRP A 373 20.70 -10.14 4.61
C TRP A 373 22.24 -10.28 4.54
N PHE A 374 22.84 -9.60 3.57
CA PHE A 374 24.28 -9.48 3.39
C PHE A 374 24.72 -8.02 3.27
N GLU A 375 25.86 -7.66 3.84
CA GLU A 375 26.53 -6.37 3.61
C GLU A 375 27.25 -6.37 2.26
N LEU A 376 26.82 -5.49 1.35
CA LEU A 376 27.43 -5.33 0.03
C LEU A 376 28.89 -4.84 0.17
N LYS A 377 29.84 -5.52 -0.50
CA LYS A 377 31.25 -5.14 -0.55
C LYS A 377 31.62 -4.43 -1.84
N GLU A 378 31.32 -5.06 -2.97
CA GLU A 378 31.64 -4.54 -4.30
C GLU A 378 30.70 -5.14 -5.36
N PHE A 379 30.47 -4.39 -6.43
CA PHE A 379 29.89 -4.95 -7.66
C PHE A 379 30.98 -5.60 -8.51
N THR A 380 30.63 -6.70 -9.15
CA THR A 380 31.49 -7.40 -10.11
C THR A 380 30.86 -7.32 -11.51
N ASP A 381 31.58 -7.79 -12.54
CA ASP A 381 31.05 -7.86 -13.90
C ASP A 381 29.81 -8.79 -14.00
N ALA A 382 29.74 -9.81 -13.14
CA ALA A 382 28.69 -10.82 -13.14
C ALA A 382 27.62 -10.62 -12.04
N GLY A 383 27.85 -9.73 -11.09
CA GLY A 383 26.95 -9.52 -9.95
C GLY A 383 27.59 -8.70 -8.84
N PHE A 384 27.75 -9.29 -7.66
CA PHE A 384 28.29 -8.60 -6.49
C PHE A 384 28.89 -9.57 -5.46
N LYS A 385 29.78 -9.05 -4.62
CA LYS A 385 30.26 -9.74 -3.41
C LYS A 385 29.65 -9.12 -2.17
N ALA A 386 29.27 -9.96 -1.22
CA ALA A 386 28.66 -9.51 0.02
C ALA A 386 29.01 -10.42 1.19
N VAL A 387 28.94 -9.87 2.41
CA VAL A 387 29.27 -10.57 3.66
C VAL A 387 28.00 -10.83 4.46
N LEU A 388 27.78 -12.07 4.87
CA LEU A 388 26.58 -12.49 5.59
C LEU A 388 26.49 -11.81 6.97
N THR A 389 25.34 -11.19 7.29
CA THR A 389 25.19 -10.39 8.53
C THR A 389 24.61 -11.15 9.72
N GLN A 390 24.12 -12.38 9.53
CA GLN A 390 23.48 -13.17 10.56
C GLN A 390 23.61 -14.68 10.27
N GLU A 391 23.49 -15.53 11.30
CA GLU A 391 23.53 -16.98 11.12
C GLU A 391 22.30 -17.50 10.35
N PRO A 392 22.48 -18.34 9.31
CA PRO A 392 21.38 -19.03 8.66
C PRO A 392 20.79 -20.13 9.54
N TYR A 393 19.50 -20.39 9.40
CA TYR A 393 18.81 -21.46 10.10
C TYR A 393 18.91 -22.81 9.38
N ARG A 394 18.87 -22.80 8.05
CA ARG A 394 18.73 -23.99 7.19
C ARG A 394 19.80 -24.07 6.10
N VAL A 395 20.86 -23.28 6.18
CA VAL A 395 21.96 -23.29 5.21
C VAL A 395 23.28 -23.55 5.93
N SER A 396 23.61 -24.82 6.14
CA SER A 396 24.79 -25.24 6.92
C SER A 396 26.14 -24.96 6.25
N SER A 397 26.12 -24.63 4.96
CA SER A 397 27.32 -24.39 4.15
C SER A 397 27.94 -23.00 4.33
N ILE A 398 27.24 -22.07 4.98
CA ILE A 398 27.68 -20.69 5.22
C ILE A 398 27.33 -20.28 6.65
N LYS A 399 28.11 -19.36 7.24
CA LYS A 399 27.89 -18.81 8.59
C LYS A 399 28.05 -17.29 8.59
N GLU A 400 27.63 -16.65 9.67
CA GLU A 400 27.80 -15.21 9.85
C GLU A 400 29.25 -14.77 9.60
N GLY A 401 29.43 -13.69 8.82
CA GLY A 401 30.72 -13.14 8.45
C GLY A 401 31.40 -13.80 7.25
N ASP A 402 30.84 -14.87 6.69
CA ASP A 402 31.35 -15.43 5.43
C ASP A 402 31.04 -14.52 4.25
N GLU A 403 31.99 -14.44 3.30
CA GLU A 403 31.86 -13.70 2.05
C GLU A 403 31.37 -14.63 0.94
N GLY A 404 30.37 -14.18 0.19
CA GLY A 404 29.84 -14.87 -0.99
C GLY A 404 29.80 -13.98 -2.22
N GLU A 405 29.77 -14.61 -3.39
CA GLU A 405 29.56 -13.95 -4.68
C GLU A 405 28.20 -14.38 -5.25
N TYR A 406 27.41 -13.40 -5.66
CA TYR A 406 26.00 -13.56 -6.03
C TYR A 406 25.66 -12.74 -7.28
N THR A 407 24.52 -13.02 -7.87
CA THR A 407 23.99 -12.34 -9.06
C THR A 407 22.68 -11.62 -8.74
N ILE A 408 22.24 -10.75 -9.66
CA ILE A 408 20.92 -10.10 -9.57
C ILE A 408 19.76 -11.11 -9.42
N ASN A 409 19.90 -12.32 -9.95
CA ASN A 409 18.88 -13.37 -9.86
C ASN A 409 18.75 -13.99 -8.47
N ASP A 410 19.72 -13.74 -7.58
CA ASP A 410 19.70 -14.20 -6.20
C ASP A 410 19.09 -13.15 -5.25
N VAL A 411 18.99 -11.89 -5.73
CA VAL A 411 18.45 -10.76 -4.97
C VAL A 411 16.95 -10.93 -4.74
N THR A 412 16.52 -10.68 -3.51
CA THR A 412 15.12 -10.76 -3.07
C THR A 412 14.66 -9.48 -2.40
N ASP A 413 15.58 -8.64 -1.94
CA ASP A 413 15.35 -7.28 -1.48
C ASP A 413 16.69 -6.53 -1.35
N TRP A 414 16.68 -5.21 -1.12
CA TRP A 414 17.87 -4.43 -0.76
C TRP A 414 17.53 -3.18 0.04
N ILE A 415 18.49 -2.67 0.83
CA ILE A 415 18.37 -1.42 1.58
C ILE A 415 19.67 -0.63 1.39
N ILE A 416 19.57 0.66 1.08
CA ILE A 416 20.68 1.61 1.05
C ILE A 416 20.59 2.50 2.27
N TYR A 417 21.67 2.60 3.03
CA TYR A 417 21.83 3.58 4.10
C TYR A 417 22.53 4.81 3.54
N THR A 418 21.79 5.92 3.48
CA THR A 418 22.33 7.25 3.20
C THR A 418 22.65 7.96 4.50
N ASP A 419 23.18 9.19 4.41
CA ASP A 419 23.45 10.03 5.58
C ASP A 419 22.16 10.51 6.28
N GLU A 420 21.01 10.47 5.59
CA GLU A 420 19.74 11.00 6.08
C GLU A 420 18.72 9.91 6.41
N MET A 421 18.68 8.81 5.65
CA MET A 421 17.64 7.79 5.76
C MET A 421 18.07 6.46 5.14
N SER A 422 17.28 5.41 5.42
CA SER A 422 17.32 4.16 4.66
C SER A 422 16.39 4.24 3.45
N ILE A 423 16.85 3.75 2.30
CA ILE A 423 16.11 3.69 1.04
C ILE A 423 15.98 2.22 0.62
N ASP A 424 14.74 1.77 0.43
CA ASP A 424 14.41 0.44 -0.10
C ASP A 424 14.00 0.54 -1.59
N PRO A 425 13.66 -0.57 -2.26
CA PRO A 425 13.25 -0.52 -3.65
C PRO A 425 12.03 0.37 -3.86
N ASN A 426 11.02 0.38 -2.98
CA ASN A 426 9.77 1.11 -3.16
C ASN A 426 9.98 2.64 -3.19
N ILE A 427 10.93 3.14 -2.40
CA ILE A 427 11.27 4.57 -2.31
C ILE A 427 12.57 4.95 -3.05
N ALA A 428 13.06 4.09 -3.95
CA ALA A 428 14.26 4.30 -4.75
C ALA A 428 14.24 5.57 -5.64
N TYR A 429 13.09 6.22 -5.81
CA TYR A 429 12.96 7.49 -6.55
C TYR A 429 13.60 8.68 -5.82
N LEU A 430 14.03 8.50 -4.57
CA LEU A 430 14.74 9.49 -3.75
C LEU A 430 16.27 9.45 -3.96
N LEU A 431 16.77 8.52 -4.76
CA LEU A 431 18.20 8.31 -5.04
C LEU A 431 18.77 9.27 -6.08
#